data_AF-X1LUR4-F1
#
_entry.id   AF-X1LUR4-F1
#
_cell.length_a   1.000
_cell.length_b   1.000
_cell.length_c   1.000
_cell.angle_alpha   90.00
_cell.angle_beta   90.00
_cell.angle_gamma   90.00
#
_symmetry.space_group_name_H-M   'P 1'
#
loop_
_entity.id
_entity.type
_entity.pdbx_description
1 polymer ?
#
loop_
_entity_poly.entity_id
_entity_poly.type
_entity_poly.pdbx_seq_one_letter_code
_entity_poly.pdbx_strand_id
1 'polypeptide(L)'
;PTPDGVGRVDVGLERDGKRIACEVSLTSTDKQELSNIEKCLTAGYDKILLCSPDKRTLDKVKSLTIQKLKESDKEKVLFFQPEELFSYLEEEAALVKSKEERVKGYKVKVRYQPVGETEKKVKREAVGQVILQALRRLGKKS
;
A
#
# COMPACT_ATOMS: atom_id res chain seq x y z
N PRO A 1 -9.89 5.50 4.99
CA PRO A 1 -9.80 6.51 6.08
C PRO A 1 -8.61 6.18 6.97
N THR A 2 -7.83 7.17 7.40
CA THR A 2 -6.89 6.98 8.50
C THR A 2 -7.70 6.68 9.79
N PRO A 3 -7.17 5.92 10.77
CA PRO A 3 -7.92 5.51 11.97
C PRO A 3 -8.51 6.66 12.78
N ASP A 4 -7.90 7.84 12.70
CA ASP A 4 -8.32 9.09 13.35
C ASP A 4 -9.38 9.86 12.55
N GLY A 5 -9.70 9.46 11.31
CA GLY A 5 -10.72 10.09 10.47
C GLY A 5 -10.33 11.47 9.90
N VAL A 6 -9.11 11.94 10.16
CA VAL A 6 -8.61 13.26 9.73
C VAL A 6 -8.03 13.22 8.31
N GLY A 7 -7.71 12.02 7.81
CA GLY A 7 -7.14 11.80 6.49
C GLY A 7 -7.75 10.61 5.75
N ARG A 8 -7.46 10.52 4.46
CA ARG A 8 -7.79 9.37 3.64
C ARG A 8 -6.52 8.90 2.95
N VAL A 9 -6.12 7.67 3.25
CA VAL A 9 -5.16 6.93 2.42
C VAL A 9 -5.86 6.44 1.15
N ASP A 10 -5.16 6.39 0.03
CA ASP A 10 -5.69 5.84 -1.22
C ASP A 10 -6.04 4.36 -1.05
N VAL A 11 -5.10 3.56 -0.53
CA VAL A 11 -5.30 2.15 -0.20
C VAL A 11 -4.68 1.82 1.16
N GLY A 12 -5.49 1.31 2.09
CA GLY A 12 -5.01 0.74 3.34
C GLY A 12 -5.02 -0.79 3.28
N LEU A 13 -3.91 -1.43 3.64
CA LEU A 13 -3.80 -2.87 3.78
C LEU A 13 -3.60 -3.21 5.25
N GLU A 14 -4.30 -4.24 5.73
CA GLU A 14 -4.16 -4.73 7.10
C GLU A 14 -4.13 -6.25 7.12
N ARG A 15 -3.16 -6.82 7.84
CA ARG A 15 -3.07 -8.26 8.11
C ARG A 15 -2.28 -8.50 9.39
N ASP A 16 -2.80 -9.35 10.27
CA ASP A 16 -2.15 -9.74 11.54
C ASP A 16 -1.72 -8.53 12.40
N GLY A 17 -2.56 -7.49 12.42
CA GLY A 17 -2.30 -6.24 13.14
C GLY A 17 -1.28 -5.31 12.47
N LYS A 18 -0.62 -5.73 11.38
CA LYS A 18 0.24 -4.86 10.58
C LYS A 18 -0.58 -4.04 9.61
N ARG A 19 -0.31 -2.74 9.55
CA ARG A 19 -1.01 -1.76 8.74
C ARG A 19 -0.05 -1.11 7.75
N ILE A 20 -0.37 -1.21 6.46
CA ILE A 20 0.39 -0.61 5.36
C ILE A 20 -0.51 0.42 4.67
N ALA A 21 0.01 1.64 4.51
CA ALA A 21 -0.60 2.67 3.67
C ALA A 21 0.03 2.63 2.28
N CYS A 22 -0.76 2.64 1.23
CA CYS A 22 -0.29 2.83 -0.14
C CYS A 22 -0.91 4.11 -0.70
N GLU A 23 -0.06 5.05 -1.11
CA GLU A 23 -0.46 6.31 -1.74
C GLU A 23 -0.06 6.28 -3.22
N VAL A 24 -0.92 6.80 -4.10
CA VAL A 24 -0.72 6.79 -5.55
C VAL A 24 -0.54 8.21 -6.08
N SER A 25 0.69 8.54 -6.43
CA SER A 25 1.05 9.85 -6.98
C SER A 25 0.98 9.83 -8.51
N LEU A 26 -0.05 10.47 -9.08
CA LEU A 26 -0.19 10.67 -10.52
C LEU A 26 -0.07 12.14 -10.94
N THR A 27 -0.80 13.01 -10.25
CA THR A 27 -0.89 14.45 -10.58
C THR A 27 -0.60 15.35 -9.38
N SER A 28 -0.38 14.74 -8.22
CA SER A 28 -0.05 15.43 -6.99
C SER A 28 1.37 16.02 -7.05
N THR A 29 1.58 17.04 -6.24
CA THR A 29 2.90 17.65 -6.06
C THR A 29 3.73 16.92 -5.02
N ASP A 30 5.06 17.02 -5.12
CA ASP A 30 5.99 16.37 -4.19
C ASP A 30 5.72 16.76 -2.71
N LYS A 31 5.23 17.98 -2.47
CA LYS A 31 4.86 18.48 -1.12
C LYS A 31 3.58 17.85 -0.60
N GLN A 32 2.59 17.63 -1.47
CA GLN A 32 1.35 16.95 -1.08
C GLN A 32 1.65 15.51 -0.70
N GLU A 33 2.50 14.82 -1.46
CA GLU A 33 2.90 13.45 -1.16
C GLU A 33 3.68 13.34 0.15
N LEU A 34 4.60 14.27 0.43
CA LEU A 34 5.23 14.34 1.75
C LEU A 34 4.21 14.49 2.88
N SER A 35 3.24 15.40 2.72
CA SER A 35 2.16 15.59 3.71
C SER A 35 1.31 14.32 3.89
N ASN A 36 1.04 13.57 2.83
CA ASN A 36 0.30 12.31 2.91
C ASN A 36 1.11 11.25 3.68
N ILE A 37 2.41 11.16 3.43
CA ILE A 37 3.33 10.29 4.17
C ILE A 37 3.33 10.65 5.67
N GLU A 38 3.47 11.93 6.02
CA GLU A 38 3.47 12.40 7.40
C GLU A 38 2.16 12.08 8.14
N LYS A 39 1.02 12.23 7.45
CA LYS A 39 -0.29 11.86 7.99
C LYS A 39 -0.40 10.37 8.23
N CYS A 40 0.07 9.54 7.30
CA CYS A 40 0.06 8.09 7.47
C CYS A 40 0.96 7.63 8.64
N LEU A 41 2.15 8.23 8.79
CA LEU A 41 3.03 7.97 9.93
C LEU A 41 2.35 8.34 11.25
N THR A 42 1.75 9.52 11.32
CA THR A 42 1.01 10.00 12.51
C THR A 42 -0.16 9.09 12.85
N ALA A 43 -0.82 8.54 11.83
CA ALA A 43 -1.95 7.63 11.93
C ALA A 43 -1.54 6.17 12.29
N GLY A 44 -0.26 5.96 12.64
CA GLY A 44 0.24 4.68 13.17
C GLY A 44 0.32 3.56 12.13
N TYR A 45 0.55 3.88 10.86
CA TYR A 45 0.88 2.87 9.87
C TYR A 45 2.32 2.36 10.07
N ASP A 46 2.51 1.05 9.93
CA ASP A 46 3.81 0.40 10.09
C ASP A 46 4.72 0.62 8.88
N LYS A 47 4.13 0.68 7.69
CA LYS A 47 4.80 0.98 6.42
C LYS A 47 3.95 1.91 5.56
N ILE A 48 4.62 2.76 4.78
CA ILE A 48 4.00 3.66 3.80
C ILE A 48 4.66 3.39 2.45
N LEU A 49 3.87 3.03 1.45
CA LEU A 49 4.32 2.74 0.09
C LEU A 49 3.84 3.87 -0.83
N LEU A 50 4.75 4.69 -1.33
CA LEU A 50 4.43 5.67 -2.35
C LEU A 50 4.63 5.06 -3.73
N CYS A 51 3.57 5.06 -4.53
CA CYS A 51 3.57 4.53 -5.89
C CYS A 51 3.45 5.65 -6.93
N SER A 52 4.32 5.68 -7.93
CA SER A 52 4.22 6.60 -9.06
C SER A 52 4.81 5.96 -10.31
N PRO A 53 4.17 6.09 -11.49
CA PRO A 53 4.79 5.70 -12.75
C PRO A 53 5.97 6.64 -13.11
N ASP A 54 5.96 7.89 -12.64
CA ASP A 54 7.05 8.83 -12.84
C ASP A 54 8.13 8.70 -11.75
N LYS A 55 9.28 8.17 -12.16
CA LYS A 55 10.46 8.01 -11.32
C LYS A 55 11.02 9.33 -10.80
N ARG A 56 10.91 10.42 -11.57
CA ARG A 56 11.41 11.73 -11.14
C ARG A 56 10.63 12.23 -9.93
N THR A 57 9.32 12.01 -9.91
CA THR A 57 8.46 12.31 -8.76
C THR A 57 8.89 11.47 -7.54
N LEU A 58 9.12 10.15 -7.71
CA LEU A 58 9.62 9.30 -6.62
C LEU A 58 10.94 9.82 -6.03
N ASP A 59 11.92 10.17 -6.87
CA ASP A 59 13.23 10.65 -6.42
C ASP A 59 13.14 11.97 -5.66
N LYS A 60 12.27 12.88 -6.10
CA LYS A 60 12.03 14.16 -5.41
C LYS A 60 11.36 13.95 -4.07
N VAL A 61 10.29 13.15 -3.99
CA VAL A 61 9.62 12.88 -2.72
C VAL A 61 10.55 12.15 -1.78
N LYS A 62 11.30 11.16 -2.26
CA LYS A 62 12.34 10.48 -1.46
C LYS A 62 13.37 11.45 -0.89
N SER A 63 13.83 12.40 -1.70
CA SER A 63 14.75 13.45 -1.24
C SER A 63 14.13 14.34 -0.16
N LEU A 64 12.86 14.71 -0.31
CA LEU A 64 12.12 15.48 0.71
C LEU A 64 11.94 14.68 2.00
N THR A 65 11.58 13.40 1.91
CA THR A 65 11.45 12.48 3.05
C THR A 65 12.77 12.38 3.82
N ILE A 66 13.90 12.24 3.13
CA ILE A 66 15.24 12.19 3.77
C ILE A 66 15.55 13.49 4.52
N GLN A 67 15.16 14.64 3.97
CA GLN A 67 15.43 15.95 4.56
C GLN A 67 14.50 16.29 5.74
N LYS A 68 13.25 15.78 5.73
CA LYS A 68 12.19 16.24 6.63
C LYS A 68 11.84 15.26 7.74
N LEU A 69 12.01 13.95 7.51
CA LEU A 69 11.64 12.95 8.49
C LEU A 69 12.84 12.54 9.36
N LYS A 70 12.54 12.01 10.55
CA LYS A 70 13.53 11.34 11.41
C LYS A 70 13.87 9.95 10.86
N GLU A 71 15.03 9.42 11.22
CA GLU A 71 15.54 8.16 10.67
C GLU A 71 14.57 6.98 10.83
N SER A 72 13.97 6.83 12.01
CA SER A 72 13.01 5.76 12.30
C SER A 72 11.71 5.84 11.49
N ASP A 73 11.37 7.01 10.94
CA ASP A 73 10.24 7.15 10.04
C ASP A 73 10.67 6.94 8.58
N LYS A 74 11.88 7.35 8.19
CA LYS A 74 12.42 7.10 6.84
C LYS A 74 12.44 5.62 6.50
N GLU A 75 12.82 4.76 7.46
CA GLU A 75 12.86 3.31 7.30
C GLU A 75 11.49 2.68 7.00
N LYS A 76 10.39 3.37 7.32
CA LYS A 76 9.02 2.89 7.08
C LYS A 76 8.47 3.29 5.72
N VAL A 77 9.14 4.19 4.99
CA VAL A 77 8.65 4.75 3.73
C VAL A 77 9.39 4.11 2.56
N LEU A 78 8.64 3.46 1.68
CA LEU A 78 9.15 2.81 0.47
C LEU A 78 8.56 3.48 -0.77
N PHE A 79 9.33 3.47 -1.85
CA PHE A 79 9.03 4.14 -3.10
C PHE A 79 9.08 3.13 -4.23
N PHE A 80 8.01 3.03 -5.01
CA PHE A 80 7.90 2.02 -6.05
C PHE A 80 7.25 2.59 -7.31
N GLN A 81 7.71 2.11 -8.46
CA GLN A 81 6.90 2.10 -9.67
C GLN A 81 5.83 0.99 -9.55
N PRO A 82 4.74 1.05 -10.35
CA PRO A 82 3.64 0.09 -10.22
C PRO A 82 4.07 -1.37 -10.22
N GLU A 83 4.96 -1.77 -11.13
CA GLU A 83 5.44 -3.14 -11.29
C GLU A 83 6.26 -3.62 -10.07
N GLU A 84 7.07 -2.73 -9.50
CA GLU A 84 7.89 -2.99 -8.31
C GLU A 84 7.00 -3.15 -7.07
N LEU A 85 5.93 -2.34 -6.97
CA LEU A 85 4.96 -2.44 -5.89
C LEU A 85 4.25 -3.79 -5.89
N PHE A 86 3.81 -4.26 -7.06
CA PHE A 86 3.15 -5.56 -7.17
C PHE A 86 4.08 -6.70 -6.73
N SER A 87 5.32 -6.68 -7.23
CA SER A 87 6.34 -7.67 -6.87
C SER A 87 6.58 -7.69 -5.36
N TYR A 88 6.72 -6.51 -4.75
CA TYR A 88 6.90 -6.36 -3.31
C TYR A 88 5.73 -6.94 -2.49
N LEU A 89 4.49 -6.65 -2.88
CA LEU A 89 3.31 -7.15 -2.17
C LEU A 89 3.15 -8.67 -2.30
N GLU A 90 3.50 -9.25 -3.45
CA GLU A 90 3.52 -10.70 -3.64
C GLU A 90 4.56 -11.37 -2.76
N GLU A 91 5.77 -10.81 -2.68
CA GLU A 91 6.84 -11.30 -1.80
C GLU A 91 6.45 -11.21 -0.32
N GLU A 92 5.91 -10.08 0.13
CA GLU A 92 5.43 -9.92 1.52
C GLU A 92 4.33 -10.95 1.84
N ALA A 93 3.40 -11.19 0.90
CA ALA A 93 2.34 -12.19 1.08
C ALA A 93 2.89 -13.64 1.14
N ALA A 94 3.89 -13.97 0.32
CA ALA A 94 4.54 -15.28 0.30
C ALA A 94 5.35 -15.54 1.58
N LEU A 95 6.08 -14.53 2.06
CA LEU A 95 6.85 -14.61 3.30
C LEU A 95 5.96 -14.89 4.51
N VAL A 96 4.81 -14.21 4.62
CA VAL A 96 3.84 -14.47 5.68
C VAL A 96 3.28 -15.89 5.59
N LYS A 97 2.93 -16.36 4.39
CA LYS A 97 2.46 -17.74 4.17
C LYS A 97 3.50 -18.78 4.61
N SER A 98 4.77 -18.59 4.26
CA SER A 98 5.84 -19.52 4.65
C SER A 98 6.11 -19.54 6.16
N LYS A 99 5.93 -18.40 6.86
CA LYS A 99 6.01 -18.33 8.32
C LYS A 99 4.84 -19.06 8.99
N GLU A 100 3.61 -18.90 8.49
CA GLU A 100 2.46 -19.67 8.97
C GLU A 100 2.64 -21.18 8.79
N GLU A 101 3.28 -21.62 7.69
CA GLU A 101 3.60 -23.03 7.44
C GLU A 101 4.71 -23.56 8.38
N ARG A 102 5.75 -22.76 8.67
CA ARG A 102 6.87 -23.15 9.55
C ARG A 102 6.52 -23.23 11.04
N VAL A 103 5.43 -22.60 11.50
CA VAL A 103 5.05 -22.55 12.93
C VAL A 103 4.23 -23.77 13.39
N LYS A 104 3.85 -24.70 12.49
CA LYS A 104 2.95 -25.82 12.83
C LYS A 104 3.64 -27.07 13.41
N GLY A 105 4.28 -26.91 14.56
CA GLY A 105 4.52 -27.98 15.55
C GLY A 105 3.33 -28.22 16.49
N TYR A 106 2.32 -27.34 16.48
CA TYR A 106 1.09 -27.50 17.27
C TYR A 106 -0.16 -27.40 16.38
N LYS A 107 -1.08 -28.35 16.61
CA LYS A 107 -2.28 -28.60 15.80
C LYS A 107 -3.37 -27.57 16.12
N VAL A 108 -3.31 -26.39 15.50
CA VAL A 108 -4.45 -25.45 15.51
C VAL A 108 -5.36 -25.76 14.32
N LYS A 109 -6.59 -26.23 14.59
CA LYS A 109 -7.66 -26.38 13.59
C LYS A 109 -8.16 -24.98 13.19
N VAL A 110 -7.44 -24.29 12.33
CA VAL A 110 -8.01 -23.18 11.56
C VAL A 110 -8.49 -23.76 10.24
N ARG A 111 -9.82 -23.84 10.05
CA ARG A 111 -10.42 -24.13 8.74
C ARG A 111 -10.19 -22.90 7.86
N TYR A 112 -9.08 -22.88 7.12
CA TYR A 112 -8.87 -21.92 6.05
C TYR A 112 -9.25 -22.63 4.74
N GLN A 113 -10.38 -22.23 4.13
CA GLN A 113 -10.68 -22.64 2.76
C GLN A 113 -9.78 -21.82 1.83
N PRO A 114 -8.90 -22.45 1.05
CA PRO A 114 -8.12 -21.75 0.05
C PRO A 114 -9.08 -21.16 -0.99
N VAL A 115 -9.13 -19.83 -1.06
CA VAL A 115 -9.80 -19.05 -2.09
C VAL A 115 -9.26 -19.51 -3.45
N GLY A 116 -10.07 -20.27 -4.19
CA GLY A 116 -9.70 -20.86 -5.47
C GLY A 116 -9.32 -19.79 -6.50
N GLU A 117 -8.63 -20.18 -7.57
CA GLU A 117 -8.21 -19.25 -8.63
C GLU A 117 -9.35 -18.39 -9.18
N THR A 118 -10.56 -18.95 -9.23
CA THR A 118 -11.79 -18.25 -9.62
C THR A 118 -12.08 -17.06 -8.72
N GLU A 119 -11.90 -17.19 -7.42
CA GLU A 119 -12.21 -16.15 -6.45
C GLU A 119 -11.07 -15.10 -6.37
N LYS A 120 -9.82 -15.49 -6.69
CA LYS A 120 -8.73 -14.54 -6.98
C LYS A 120 -9.04 -13.68 -8.21
N LYS A 121 -9.56 -14.31 -9.28
CA LYS A 121 -9.94 -13.61 -10.51
C LYS A 121 -11.09 -12.62 -10.26
N VAL A 122 -12.10 -13.02 -9.50
CA VAL A 122 -13.22 -12.15 -9.10
C VAL A 122 -12.72 -10.94 -8.30
N LYS A 123 -11.81 -11.15 -7.33
CA LYS A 123 -11.21 -10.04 -6.57
C LYS A 123 -10.40 -9.10 -7.47
N ARG A 124 -9.63 -9.63 -8.41
CA ARG A 124 -8.84 -8.84 -9.37
C ARG A 124 -9.74 -8.04 -10.32
N GLU A 125 -10.83 -8.62 -10.79
CA GLU A 125 -11.84 -7.93 -11.60
C GLU A 125 -12.55 -6.82 -10.81
N ALA A 126 -12.91 -7.07 -9.55
CA ALA A 126 -13.52 -6.06 -8.69
C ALA A 126 -12.61 -4.84 -8.50
N VAL A 127 -11.31 -5.06 -8.25
CA VAL A 127 -10.32 -3.98 -8.16
C VAL A 127 -10.20 -3.23 -9.49
N GLY A 128 -10.14 -3.94 -10.61
CA GLY A 128 -10.12 -3.33 -11.94
C GLY A 128 -11.34 -2.46 -12.23
N GLN A 129 -12.53 -2.88 -11.82
CA GLN A 129 -13.77 -2.10 -11.98
C GLN A 129 -13.76 -0.81 -11.15
N VAL A 130 -13.23 -0.86 -9.93
CA VAL A 130 -13.08 0.33 -9.08
C VAL A 130 -12.12 1.35 -9.73
N ILE A 131 -10.98 0.88 -10.24
CA ILE A 131 -10.01 1.72 -10.95
C ILE A 131 -10.65 2.33 -12.21
N LEU A 132 -11.36 1.54 -13.01
CA LEU A 132 -12.03 2.01 -14.22
C LEU A 132 -13.11 3.06 -13.91
N GLN A 133 -13.86 2.90 -12.83
CA GLN A 133 -14.84 3.90 -12.39
C GLN A 133 -14.16 5.19 -11.93
N ALA A 134 -13.02 5.11 -11.24
CA ALA A 134 -12.24 6.28 -10.84
C ALA A 134 -11.75 7.06 -12.09
N LEU A 135 -11.20 6.36 -13.09
CA LEU A 135 -10.76 6.95 -14.36
C LEU A 135 -11.91 7.62 -15.13
N ARG A 136 -13.10 7.00 -15.17
CA ARG A 136 -14.29 7.59 -15.81
C ARG A 136 -14.79 8.85 -15.11
N ARG A 137 -14.69 8.93 -13.78
CA ARG A 137 -15.06 10.13 -13.01
C ARG A 137 -14.10 11.29 -13.26
N LEU A 138 -12.82 10.99 -13.52
CA LEU A 138 -11.81 11.99 -13.91
C LEU A 138 -12.04 12.50 -15.34
N GLY A 139 -12.38 11.63 -16.29
CA GLY A 139 -12.65 12.01 -17.69
C GLY A 139 -13.96 12.78 -17.93
N LYS A 140 -14.91 12.78 -16.99
CA LYS A 140 -16.14 13.58 -17.05
C LYS A 140 -16.00 15.01 -16.49
N LYS A 141 -14.80 15.37 -16.01
CA LYS A 141 -14.48 16.72 -15.50
C LYS A 141 -13.71 17.58 -16.51
N SER A 142 -13.56 17.12 -17.76
CA SER A 142 -13.05 17.89 -18.90
C SER A 142 -14.18 18.34 -19.81
#